data_AF-X1SL86-F1
#
_entry.id   AF-X1SL86-F1
#
_cell.length_a   1.000
_cell.length_b   1.000
_cell.length_c   1.000
_cell.angle_alpha   90.00
_cell.angle_beta   90.00
_cell.angle_gamma   90.00
#
_symmetry.space_group_name_H-M   'P 1'
#
loop_
_entity.id
_entity.type
_entity.pdbx_description
1 polymer ?
#
loop_
_entity_poly.entity_id
_entity_poly.type
_entity_poly.pdbx_seq_one_letter_code
_entity_poly.pdbx_strand_id
1 'polypeptide(L)'
;RIVQKGSYNNQYRFLAEDGLLKFDLYGVTYGTLTTTLPITDHWHHIAGLYSNSQNILQIWIDGIKVKENTIANGNILTTSDPLFIGTTGHEASTFDHFYGMIDEVRIWDVARTQAEILANMNNELFGSEPGLMGYWRFNEGLGTTISDRISYSNEGSLNGGLTWIRSTAPIVANWLYCEPASGTVPMDSLLSIKVIFDATDLETGVYNENIIVFSNDPDERKIVVPISMNIYSPVLVENFYEFKSKTFTLHQNYPNPFSQYTIINYDIFEKNFIT
;
A
#
# COMPACT_ATOMS: atom_id res chain seq x y z
N ARG A 1 -0.70 -4.14 -22.57
CA ARG A 1 -1.03 -2.90 -21.81
C ARG A 1 -0.62 -3.08 -20.36
N ILE A 2 -0.17 -2.03 -19.65
CA ILE A 2 0.16 -2.19 -18.22
C ILE A 2 -1.13 -2.26 -17.40
N VAL A 3 -1.98 -1.23 -17.51
CA VAL A 3 -3.32 -1.21 -16.90
C VAL A 3 -4.28 -0.46 -17.82
N GLN A 4 -5.53 -0.92 -17.89
CA GLN A 4 -6.57 -0.29 -18.68
C GLN A 4 -7.92 -0.53 -18.01
N LYS A 5 -8.70 0.54 -17.83
CA LYS A 5 -10.11 0.37 -17.55
C LYS A 5 -10.95 0.47 -18.82
N GLY A 6 -11.73 -0.59 -19.01
CA GLY A 6 -12.69 -0.81 -20.07
C GLY A 6 -12.14 -1.46 -21.34
N SER A 7 -13.03 -2.06 -22.13
CA SER A 7 -12.64 -3.00 -23.20
C SER A 7 -12.35 -2.34 -24.55
N TYR A 8 -12.63 -1.03 -24.69
CA TYR A 8 -12.57 -0.32 -25.97
C TYR A 8 -11.80 1.01 -25.88
N ASN A 9 -10.84 1.11 -24.97
CA ASN A 9 -10.12 2.36 -24.71
C ASN A 9 -11.08 3.53 -24.42
N ASN A 10 -11.96 3.35 -23.44
CA ASN A 10 -13.09 4.25 -23.20
C ASN A 10 -13.06 4.96 -21.84
N GLN A 11 -12.02 4.72 -21.01
CA GLN A 11 -11.89 5.39 -19.71
C GLN A 11 -10.46 5.87 -19.42
N TYR A 12 -9.58 5.03 -18.87
CA TYR A 12 -8.18 5.38 -18.62
C TYR A 12 -7.28 4.20 -18.90
N ARG A 13 -6.02 4.47 -19.26
CA ARG A 13 -5.02 3.43 -19.45
C ARG A 13 -3.60 3.95 -19.29
N PHE A 14 -2.74 3.06 -18.85
CA PHE A 14 -1.30 3.21 -18.80
C PHE A 14 -0.66 2.12 -19.66
N LEU A 15 0.18 2.48 -20.62
CA LEU A 15 0.71 1.54 -21.60
C LEU A 15 2.15 1.86 -22.02
N ALA A 16 2.86 0.80 -22.40
CA ALA A 16 4.13 0.85 -23.08
C ALA A 16 3.92 0.40 -24.54
N GLU A 17 4.36 1.21 -25.51
CA GLU A 17 4.20 0.94 -26.94
C GLU A 17 5.21 1.76 -27.73
N ASP A 18 5.87 1.16 -28.73
CA ASP A 18 6.84 1.82 -29.62
C ASP A 18 7.95 2.61 -28.89
N GLY A 19 8.46 2.06 -27.78
CA GLY A 19 9.50 2.70 -26.95
C GLY A 19 9.01 3.91 -26.15
N LEU A 20 7.69 4.09 -26.04
CA LEU A 20 7.05 5.17 -25.31
C LEU A 20 6.20 4.62 -24.17
N LEU A 21 6.15 5.38 -23.09
CA LEU A 21 5.22 5.20 -21.98
C LEU A 21 4.12 6.26 -22.11
N LYS A 22 2.86 5.82 -22.21
CA LYS A 22 1.70 6.68 -22.46
C LYS A 22 0.69 6.54 -21.32
N PHE A 23 0.13 7.68 -20.90
CA PHE A 23 -0.98 7.76 -19.97
C PHE A 23 -2.14 8.50 -20.64
N ASP A 24 -3.26 7.80 -20.83
CA ASP A 24 -4.43 8.33 -21.53
C ASP A 24 -5.65 8.37 -20.61
N LEU A 25 -6.37 9.49 -20.65
CA LEU A 25 -7.61 9.76 -19.96
C LEU A 25 -8.67 10.22 -20.96
N TYR A 26 -9.63 9.37 -21.24
CA TYR A 26 -10.73 9.68 -22.13
C TYR A 26 -11.74 10.60 -21.43
N GLY A 27 -12.24 11.61 -22.14
CA GLY A 27 -13.12 12.67 -21.61
C GLY A 27 -12.37 13.88 -21.03
N VAL A 28 -11.05 13.77 -20.84
CA VAL A 28 -10.20 14.88 -20.42
C VAL A 28 -9.61 15.55 -21.66
N THR A 29 -9.80 16.87 -21.78
CA THR A 29 -9.15 17.69 -22.81
C THR A 29 -7.66 17.70 -22.53
N TYR A 30 -6.85 17.43 -23.55
CA TYR A 30 -5.40 17.19 -23.39
C TYR A 30 -5.08 16.04 -22.41
N GLY A 31 -5.97 15.05 -22.32
CA GLY A 31 -5.89 13.88 -21.43
C GLY A 31 -4.86 12.82 -21.83
N THR A 32 -3.98 13.08 -22.80
CA THR A 32 -2.91 12.17 -23.19
C THR A 32 -1.56 12.77 -22.83
N LEU A 33 -0.75 11.99 -22.11
CA LEU A 33 0.63 12.31 -21.81
C LEU A 33 1.54 11.19 -22.30
N THR A 34 2.71 11.54 -22.82
CA THR A 34 3.67 10.57 -23.34
C THR A 34 5.08 10.96 -22.94
N THR A 35 5.87 9.96 -22.57
CA THR A 35 7.29 10.07 -22.25
C THR A 35 8.05 8.88 -22.83
N THR A 36 9.37 8.95 -22.83
CA THR A 36 10.23 7.83 -23.20
C THR A 36 10.03 6.67 -22.22
N LEU A 37 9.97 5.45 -22.74
CA LEU A 37 9.92 4.26 -21.90
C LEU A 37 11.19 4.19 -21.02
N PRO A 38 11.09 3.88 -19.72
CA PRO A 38 12.26 3.63 -18.90
C PRO A 38 13.03 2.41 -19.42
N ILE A 39 14.26 2.24 -18.93
CA ILE A 39 15.09 1.09 -19.29
C ILE A 39 14.37 -0.21 -18.95
N THR A 40 14.44 -1.21 -19.85
CA THR A 40 13.84 -2.51 -19.60
C THR A 40 14.71 -3.34 -18.67
N ASP A 41 14.19 -4.50 -18.25
CA ASP A 41 14.90 -5.48 -17.41
C ASP A 41 15.26 -4.95 -16.00
N HIS A 42 14.56 -3.90 -15.55
CA HIS A 42 14.64 -3.33 -14.21
C HIS A 42 13.25 -3.05 -13.67
N TRP A 43 13.09 -3.14 -12.35
CA TRP A 43 11.88 -2.67 -11.68
C TRP A 43 11.82 -1.15 -11.73
N HIS A 44 10.67 -0.63 -12.13
CA HIS A 44 10.36 0.79 -12.10
C HIS A 44 9.02 1.00 -11.41
N HIS A 45 8.97 1.95 -10.50
CA HIS A 45 7.69 2.45 -10.01
C HIS A 45 7.16 3.50 -10.98
N ILE A 46 5.96 3.28 -11.51
CA ILE A 46 5.34 4.17 -12.49
C ILE A 46 4.00 4.66 -11.94
N ALA A 47 3.78 5.97 -11.98
CA ALA A 47 2.51 6.57 -11.58
C ALA A 47 1.98 7.60 -12.59
N GLY A 48 0.69 7.52 -12.87
CA GLY A 48 -0.09 8.55 -13.56
C GLY A 48 -0.89 9.36 -12.56
N LEU A 49 -0.79 10.68 -12.64
CA LEU A 49 -1.52 11.59 -11.76
C LEU A 49 -2.38 12.53 -12.58
N TYR A 50 -3.64 12.67 -12.17
CA TYR A 50 -4.55 13.66 -12.73
C TYR A 50 -5.27 14.43 -11.63
N SER A 51 -5.34 15.75 -11.78
CA SER A 51 -6.08 16.63 -10.90
C SER A 51 -6.88 17.63 -11.74
N ASN A 52 -8.20 17.41 -11.83
CA ASN A 52 -9.11 18.30 -12.58
C ASN A 52 -9.18 19.70 -11.94
N SER A 53 -9.10 19.81 -10.61
CA SER A 53 -9.13 21.11 -9.93
C SER A 53 -7.88 21.95 -10.17
N GLN A 54 -6.74 21.30 -10.43
CA GLN A 54 -5.46 21.96 -10.73
C GLN A 54 -5.17 22.03 -12.23
N ASN A 55 -5.96 21.36 -13.06
CA ASN A 55 -5.74 21.12 -14.49
C ASN A 55 -4.40 20.42 -14.82
N ILE A 56 -3.96 19.52 -13.95
CA ILE A 56 -2.65 18.87 -14.05
C ILE A 56 -2.79 17.41 -14.44
N LEU A 57 -1.99 16.97 -15.42
CA LEU A 57 -1.76 15.59 -15.81
C LEU A 57 -0.25 15.31 -15.78
N GLN A 58 0.20 14.26 -15.10
CA GLN A 58 1.61 13.96 -14.92
C GLN A 58 1.91 12.47 -15.08
N ILE A 59 3.16 12.19 -15.47
CA ILE A 59 3.77 10.86 -15.38
C ILE A 59 4.98 10.97 -14.45
N TRP A 60 5.07 10.02 -13.52
CA TRP A 60 6.15 9.85 -12.56
C TRP A 60 6.82 8.50 -12.76
N ILE A 61 8.15 8.47 -12.70
CA ILE A 61 8.97 7.25 -12.74
C ILE A 61 9.95 7.32 -11.57
N ASP A 62 9.97 6.29 -10.73
CA ASP A 62 10.84 6.15 -9.56
C ASP A 62 10.77 7.38 -8.62
N GLY A 63 9.55 7.91 -8.46
CA GLY A 63 9.26 9.07 -7.62
C GLY A 63 9.66 10.43 -8.22
N ILE A 64 10.14 10.46 -9.45
CA ILE A 64 10.53 11.67 -10.18
C ILE A 64 9.49 12.01 -11.24
N LYS A 65 9.04 13.27 -11.30
CA LYS A 65 8.13 13.76 -12.35
C LYS A 65 8.88 13.86 -13.66
N VAL A 66 8.56 12.98 -14.61
CA VAL A 66 9.23 12.94 -15.93
C VAL A 66 8.46 13.72 -17.00
N LYS A 67 7.15 13.92 -16.80
CA LYS A 67 6.31 14.66 -17.74
C LYS A 67 5.14 15.32 -17.04
N GLU A 68 4.72 16.47 -17.57
CA GLU A 68 3.59 17.25 -17.06
C GLU A 68 2.85 17.96 -18.20
N ASN A 69 1.55 18.10 -18.03
CA ASN A 69 0.67 19.02 -18.72
C ASN A 69 -0.15 19.78 -17.67
N THR A 70 -0.14 21.11 -17.72
CA THR A 70 -0.80 21.99 -16.72
C THR A 70 -2.10 22.62 -17.24
N ILE A 71 -2.61 22.13 -18.37
CA ILE A 71 -3.88 22.58 -18.96
C ILE A 71 -4.83 21.42 -19.24
N ALA A 72 -4.59 20.24 -18.65
CA ALA A 72 -5.44 19.07 -18.85
C ALA A 72 -6.70 19.19 -17.97
N ASN A 73 -7.88 19.19 -18.57
CA ASN A 73 -9.12 19.48 -17.83
C ASN A 73 -10.33 18.70 -18.37
N GLY A 74 -11.26 18.38 -17.49
CA GLY A 74 -12.47 17.62 -17.81
C GLY A 74 -12.69 16.42 -16.89
N ASN A 75 -13.79 15.72 -17.10
CA ASN A 75 -14.10 14.52 -16.34
C ASN A 75 -13.58 13.30 -17.09
N ILE A 76 -12.93 12.39 -16.38
CA ILE A 76 -12.63 11.07 -16.92
C ILE A 76 -13.98 10.39 -17.20
N LEU A 77 -14.17 9.85 -18.40
CA LEU A 77 -15.38 9.09 -18.74
C LEU A 77 -15.54 7.90 -17.79
N THR A 78 -16.78 7.46 -17.58
CA THR A 78 -17.10 6.29 -16.76
C THR A 78 -17.55 5.12 -17.63
N THR A 79 -17.26 3.90 -17.18
CA THR A 79 -17.71 2.67 -17.82
C THR A 79 -17.93 1.57 -16.79
N SER A 80 -18.89 0.69 -17.04
CA SER A 80 -19.10 -0.55 -16.28
C SER A 80 -18.17 -1.69 -16.70
N ASP A 81 -17.42 -1.51 -17.79
CA ASP A 81 -16.49 -2.53 -18.29
C ASP A 81 -15.39 -2.87 -17.25
N PRO A 82 -14.78 -4.06 -17.29
CA PRO A 82 -13.77 -4.45 -16.30
C PRO A 82 -12.49 -3.59 -16.33
N LEU A 83 -11.75 -3.64 -15.23
CA LEU A 83 -10.35 -3.25 -15.18
C LEU A 83 -9.50 -4.44 -15.65
N PHE A 84 -8.56 -4.18 -16.55
CA PHE A 84 -7.59 -5.15 -17.03
C PHE A 84 -6.18 -4.72 -16.66
N ILE A 85 -5.39 -5.65 -16.15
CA ILE A 85 -3.97 -5.49 -15.84
C ILE A 85 -3.21 -6.45 -16.75
N GLY A 86 -2.13 -5.96 -17.38
CA GLY A 86 -1.32 -6.77 -18.28
C GLY A 86 -1.93 -7.07 -19.65
N THR A 87 -3.14 -6.61 -19.97
CA THR A 87 -3.84 -6.90 -21.23
C THR A 87 -4.82 -5.78 -21.65
N THR A 88 -5.30 -5.79 -22.90
CA THR A 88 -6.35 -4.89 -23.40
C THR A 88 -7.77 -5.37 -23.10
N GLY A 89 -7.94 -6.65 -22.73
CA GLY A 89 -9.25 -7.26 -22.48
C GLY A 89 -9.19 -8.79 -22.44
N HIS A 90 -10.35 -9.44 -22.27
CA HIS A 90 -10.45 -10.90 -22.20
C HIS A 90 -10.08 -11.59 -23.52
N GLU A 91 -10.51 -11.01 -24.64
CA GLU A 91 -10.29 -11.53 -26.00
C GLU A 91 -9.05 -10.91 -26.68
N ALA A 92 -8.11 -10.40 -25.87
CA ALA A 92 -6.92 -9.75 -26.37
C ALA A 92 -6.00 -10.73 -27.11
N SER A 93 -5.34 -10.25 -28.16
CA SER A 93 -4.26 -11.01 -28.78
C SER A 93 -3.08 -11.11 -27.81
N THR A 94 -2.25 -12.16 -27.95
CA THR A 94 -0.99 -12.24 -27.19
C THR A 94 -0.07 -11.05 -27.43
N PHE A 95 -0.20 -10.35 -28.56
CA PHE A 95 0.55 -9.12 -28.86
C PHE A 95 0.05 -7.89 -28.08
N ASP A 96 -1.15 -7.95 -27.53
CA ASP A 96 -1.72 -6.86 -26.71
C ASP A 96 -1.38 -7.01 -25.22
N HIS A 97 -0.75 -8.13 -24.86
CA HIS A 97 -0.29 -8.39 -23.51
C HIS A 97 0.95 -7.57 -23.17
N PHE A 98 1.07 -7.17 -21.91
CA PHE A 98 2.31 -6.61 -21.40
C PHE A 98 3.36 -7.71 -21.28
N TYR A 99 4.51 -7.46 -21.87
CA TYR A 99 5.66 -8.36 -21.76
C TYR A 99 6.59 -7.85 -20.66
N GLY A 100 6.38 -8.36 -19.45
CA GLY A 100 7.13 -7.98 -18.26
C GLY A 100 6.47 -8.48 -16.98
N MET A 101 7.01 -8.04 -15.84
CA MET A 101 6.45 -8.31 -14.52
C MET A 101 5.67 -7.09 -14.03
N ILE A 102 4.57 -7.33 -13.31
CA ILE A 102 3.74 -6.30 -12.70
C ILE A 102 3.59 -6.67 -11.23
N ASP A 103 3.69 -5.67 -10.37
CA ASP A 103 3.58 -5.80 -8.92
C ASP A 103 2.92 -4.53 -8.35
N GLU A 104 2.33 -4.62 -7.15
CA GLU A 104 1.86 -3.48 -6.37
C GLU A 104 0.91 -2.50 -7.09
N VAL A 105 -0.08 -3.01 -7.83
CA VAL A 105 -1.00 -2.15 -8.61
C VAL A 105 -1.99 -1.45 -7.68
N ARG A 106 -2.03 -0.12 -7.75
CA ARG A 106 -2.85 0.74 -6.90
C ARG A 106 -3.66 1.72 -7.72
N ILE A 107 -4.89 1.99 -7.28
CA ILE A 107 -5.76 3.03 -7.84
C ILE A 107 -6.21 3.96 -6.70
N TRP A 108 -6.13 5.27 -6.93
CA TRP A 108 -6.51 6.30 -5.97
C TRP A 108 -7.58 7.24 -6.57
N ASP A 109 -8.49 7.73 -5.74
CA ASP A 109 -9.42 8.82 -6.09
C ASP A 109 -8.88 10.22 -5.77
N VAL A 110 -7.70 10.28 -5.13
CA VAL A 110 -6.95 11.50 -4.80
C VAL A 110 -5.64 11.60 -5.59
N ALA A 111 -5.31 12.81 -6.03
CA ALA A 111 -4.02 13.10 -6.64
C ALA A 111 -2.91 13.07 -5.55
N ARG A 112 -2.05 12.05 -5.60
CA ARG A 112 -0.96 11.85 -4.63
C ARG A 112 0.14 12.90 -4.80
N THR A 113 0.64 13.45 -3.70
CA THR A 113 1.77 14.38 -3.74
C THR A 113 3.09 13.66 -4.04
N GLN A 114 4.11 14.39 -4.47
CA GLN A 114 5.44 13.82 -4.69
C GLN A 114 6.00 13.14 -3.43
N ALA A 115 5.83 13.78 -2.26
CA ALA A 115 6.30 13.22 -0.99
C ALA A 115 5.61 11.89 -0.68
N GLU A 116 4.30 11.81 -0.93
CA GLU A 116 3.54 10.56 -0.77
C GLU A 116 3.95 9.48 -1.76
N ILE A 117 4.22 9.84 -3.02
CA ILE A 117 4.70 8.87 -4.03
C ILE A 117 6.06 8.32 -3.59
N LEU A 118 7.02 9.19 -3.25
CA LEU A 118 8.36 8.79 -2.80
C LEU A 118 8.32 7.93 -1.53
N ALA A 119 7.46 8.28 -0.58
CA ALA A 119 7.32 7.55 0.67
C ALA A 119 6.74 6.14 0.47
N ASN A 120 5.87 5.95 -0.53
CA ASN A 120 5.08 4.72 -0.66
C ASN A 120 5.48 3.84 -1.85
N MET A 121 6.29 4.31 -2.79
CA MET A 121 6.61 3.55 -4.02
C MET A 121 7.29 2.20 -3.78
N ASN A 122 8.01 2.06 -2.65
CA ASN A 122 8.77 0.87 -2.30
C ASN A 122 8.26 0.22 -1.00
N ASN A 123 7.02 0.52 -0.58
CA ASN A 123 6.45 -0.02 0.65
C ASN A 123 5.08 -0.60 0.36
N GLU A 124 4.75 -1.75 0.93
CA GLU A 124 3.38 -2.24 0.95
C GLU A 124 2.47 -1.29 1.74
N LEU A 125 1.22 -1.19 1.28
CA LEU A 125 0.20 -0.37 1.91
C LEU A 125 -0.74 -1.21 2.77
N PHE A 126 -1.47 -0.54 3.66
CA PHE A 126 -2.41 -1.20 4.55
C PHE A 126 -3.72 -1.58 3.86
N GLY A 127 -4.11 -0.83 2.83
CA GLY A 127 -5.44 -0.93 2.22
C GLY A 127 -6.46 0.00 2.87
N SER A 128 -6.08 0.73 3.94
CA SER A 128 -6.94 1.66 4.67
C SER A 128 -6.60 3.14 4.41
N GLU A 129 -5.66 3.40 3.49
CA GLU A 129 -5.23 4.74 3.15
C GLU A 129 -6.39 5.57 2.57
N PRO A 130 -6.61 6.80 3.05
CA PRO A 130 -7.65 7.65 2.51
C PRO A 130 -7.53 7.87 1.00
N GLY A 131 -8.60 7.55 0.30
CA GLY A 131 -8.70 7.69 -1.14
C GLY A 131 -8.03 6.58 -1.97
N LEU A 132 -7.58 5.50 -1.33
CA LEU A 132 -7.20 4.28 -2.03
C LEU A 132 -8.49 3.53 -2.44
N MET A 133 -8.58 3.13 -3.71
CA MET A 133 -9.79 2.57 -4.33
C MET A 133 -9.63 1.16 -4.89
N GLY A 134 -8.40 0.72 -5.14
CA GLY A 134 -8.06 -0.67 -5.42
C GLY A 134 -6.58 -0.92 -5.17
N TYR A 135 -6.23 -2.06 -4.59
CA TYR A 135 -4.84 -2.43 -4.34
C TYR A 135 -4.62 -3.94 -4.48
N TRP A 136 -3.89 -4.33 -5.52
CA TRP A 136 -3.56 -5.71 -5.85
C TRP A 136 -2.05 -5.93 -5.75
N ARG A 137 -1.64 -6.74 -4.77
CA ARG A 137 -0.22 -6.99 -4.42
C ARG A 137 0.43 -8.10 -5.22
N PHE A 138 -0.35 -8.99 -5.85
CA PHE A 138 0.19 -10.13 -6.58
C PHE A 138 1.11 -11.03 -5.74
N ASN A 139 0.77 -11.24 -4.46
CA ASN A 139 1.54 -12.05 -3.51
C ASN A 139 0.89 -13.41 -3.18
N GLU A 140 -0.26 -13.75 -3.77
CA GLU A 140 -1.01 -14.96 -3.44
C GLU A 140 -0.22 -16.25 -3.75
N GLY A 141 0.68 -16.20 -4.74
CA GLY A 141 1.66 -17.25 -5.04
C GLY A 141 1.09 -18.54 -5.64
N LEU A 142 -0.23 -18.73 -5.61
CA LEU A 142 -0.94 -19.87 -6.18
C LEU A 142 -2.41 -19.51 -6.51
N GLY A 143 -3.04 -20.36 -7.32
CA GLY A 143 -4.42 -20.17 -7.74
C GLY A 143 -4.58 -19.08 -8.80
N THR A 144 -5.83 -18.67 -9.02
CA THR A 144 -6.22 -17.74 -10.09
C THR A 144 -6.96 -16.51 -9.58
N THR A 145 -7.05 -16.33 -8.27
CA THR A 145 -7.69 -15.15 -7.66
C THR A 145 -6.61 -14.21 -7.18
N ILE A 146 -6.78 -12.91 -7.42
CA ILE A 146 -5.94 -11.84 -6.87
C ILE A 146 -6.81 -11.05 -5.91
N SER A 147 -6.41 -10.96 -4.65
CA SER A 147 -7.17 -10.23 -3.64
C SER A 147 -6.97 -8.72 -3.79
N ASP A 148 -8.07 -7.97 -3.67
CA ASP A 148 -8.02 -6.53 -3.43
C ASP A 148 -7.84 -6.29 -1.93
N ARG A 149 -6.70 -5.70 -1.54
CA ARG A 149 -6.30 -5.50 -0.14
C ARG A 149 -7.23 -4.56 0.62
N ILE A 150 -7.98 -3.71 -0.08
CA ILE A 150 -8.94 -2.77 0.53
C ILE A 150 -10.22 -3.51 0.93
N SER A 151 -10.71 -4.37 0.03
CA SER A 151 -11.99 -5.05 0.18
C SER A 151 -12.08 -6.23 -0.79
N TYR A 152 -12.74 -7.31 -0.39
CA TYR A 152 -12.98 -8.47 -1.26
C TYR A 152 -13.98 -8.20 -2.42
N SER A 153 -14.38 -6.93 -2.67
CA SER A 153 -15.35 -6.62 -3.74
C SER A 153 -14.74 -6.39 -5.12
N ASN A 154 -13.44 -6.16 -5.22
CA ASN A 154 -12.75 -5.98 -6.52
C ASN A 154 -11.67 -7.05 -6.76
N GLU A 155 -11.93 -8.29 -6.34
CA GLU A 155 -11.01 -9.40 -6.61
C GLU A 155 -10.74 -9.55 -8.11
N GLY A 156 -9.47 -9.70 -8.44
CA GLY A 156 -9.00 -9.99 -9.79
C GLY A 156 -9.07 -11.49 -10.09
N SER A 157 -9.18 -11.81 -11.37
CA SER A 157 -9.04 -13.18 -11.87
C SER A 157 -7.89 -13.27 -12.87
N LEU A 158 -6.89 -14.09 -12.56
CA LEU A 158 -5.80 -14.43 -13.46
C LEU A 158 -6.32 -15.32 -14.58
N ASN A 159 -6.01 -14.93 -15.82
CA ASN A 159 -6.37 -15.65 -17.03
C ASN A 159 -5.10 -15.88 -17.89
N GLY A 160 -5.16 -16.84 -18.81
CA GLY A 160 -4.11 -16.98 -19.85
C GLY A 160 -2.83 -17.71 -19.44
N GLY A 161 -2.86 -18.56 -18.41
CA GLY A 161 -1.70 -19.40 -18.04
C GLY A 161 -0.52 -18.64 -17.42
N LEU A 162 -0.80 -17.50 -16.80
CA LEU A 162 0.17 -16.72 -16.03
C LEU A 162 0.81 -17.59 -14.94
N THR A 163 2.12 -17.41 -14.74
CA THR A 163 2.88 -18.12 -13.73
C THR A 163 3.22 -17.17 -12.60
N TRP A 164 2.96 -17.59 -11.36
CA TRP A 164 3.44 -16.88 -10.19
C TRP A 164 4.96 -16.93 -10.14
N ILE A 165 5.58 -15.76 -10.08
CA ILE A 165 7.02 -15.60 -9.94
C ILE A 165 7.24 -14.79 -8.68
N ARG A 166 8.21 -15.19 -7.85
CA ARG A 166 8.59 -14.43 -6.69
C ARG A 166 9.10 -13.06 -7.14
N SER A 167 8.49 -12.00 -6.62
CA SER A 167 8.91 -10.64 -6.92
C SER A 167 10.35 -10.39 -6.47
N THR A 168 11.11 -9.70 -7.32
CA THR A 168 12.42 -9.14 -6.99
C THR A 168 12.36 -7.62 -6.90
N ALA A 169 11.16 -7.04 -6.89
CA ALA A 169 10.97 -5.62 -6.69
C ALA A 169 11.47 -5.25 -5.28
N PRO A 170 12.08 -4.07 -5.09
CA PRO A 170 12.55 -3.62 -3.79
C PRO A 170 11.39 -3.11 -2.91
N ILE A 171 10.36 -3.95 -2.72
CA ILE A 171 9.19 -3.64 -1.89
C ILE A 171 9.47 -4.08 -0.46
N VAL A 172 9.30 -3.16 0.48
CA VAL A 172 9.36 -3.43 1.91
C VAL A 172 7.97 -3.86 2.37
N ALA A 173 7.87 -5.11 2.82
CA ALA A 173 6.64 -5.67 3.35
C ALA A 173 6.23 -4.99 4.67
N ASN A 174 4.94 -4.73 4.81
CA ASN A 174 4.42 -3.96 5.94
C ASN A 174 3.83 -4.90 7.00
N TRP A 175 4.74 -5.49 7.77
CA TRP A 175 4.43 -6.59 8.69
C TRP A 175 3.96 -6.16 10.07
N LEU A 176 4.03 -4.86 10.41
CA LEU A 176 3.68 -4.33 11.73
C LEU A 176 2.95 -3.01 11.61
N TYR A 177 1.73 -2.93 12.14
CA TYR A 177 0.99 -1.67 12.16
C TYR A 177 0.00 -1.53 13.31
N CYS A 178 -0.57 -0.33 13.42
CA CYS A 178 -1.42 0.09 14.52
C CYS A 178 -2.72 0.72 14.01
N GLU A 179 -3.86 0.33 14.57
CA GLU A 179 -5.16 0.93 14.25
C GLU A 179 -5.92 1.33 15.54
N PRO A 180 -6.35 2.60 15.68
CA PRO A 180 -6.12 3.69 14.75
C PRO A 180 -4.66 4.20 14.83
N ALA A 181 -4.12 4.68 13.71
CA ALA A 181 -2.75 5.23 13.65
C ALA A 181 -2.60 6.60 14.36
N SER A 182 -3.73 7.28 14.62
CA SER A 182 -3.80 8.51 15.41
C SER A 182 -5.18 8.67 16.04
N GLY A 183 -5.29 9.51 17.05
CA GLY A 183 -6.56 9.84 17.66
C GLY A 183 -6.41 10.89 18.75
N THR A 184 -7.55 11.34 19.26
CA THR A 184 -7.61 12.23 20.41
C THR A 184 -8.11 11.45 21.62
N VAL A 185 -7.44 11.57 22.75
CA VAL A 185 -7.86 10.98 24.02
C VAL A 185 -8.38 12.10 24.91
N PRO A 186 -9.71 12.21 25.12
CA PRO A 186 -10.27 13.11 26.13
C PRO A 186 -9.72 12.86 27.53
N MET A 187 -9.85 13.85 28.42
CA MET A 187 -9.50 13.70 29.83
C MET A 187 -10.22 12.49 30.46
N ASP A 188 -9.49 11.73 31.29
CA ASP A 188 -9.97 10.50 31.96
C ASP A 188 -10.54 9.42 31.02
N SER A 189 -10.09 9.39 29.76
CA SER A 189 -10.50 8.37 28.79
C SER A 189 -9.33 7.55 28.26
N LEU A 190 -9.65 6.45 27.58
CA LEU A 190 -8.67 5.56 26.96
C LEU A 190 -9.00 5.40 25.48
N LEU A 191 -7.97 5.40 24.64
CA LEU A 191 -8.05 4.96 23.26
C LEU A 191 -7.30 3.63 23.13
N SER A 192 -8.02 2.59 22.70
CA SER A 192 -7.40 1.30 22.39
C SER A 192 -6.76 1.37 21.01
N ILE A 193 -5.47 1.07 20.94
CA ILE A 193 -4.73 0.90 19.67
C ILE A 193 -4.51 -0.60 19.47
N LYS A 194 -5.04 -1.14 18.38
CA LYS A 194 -4.81 -2.52 17.96
C LYS A 194 -3.47 -2.58 17.23
N VAL A 195 -2.53 -3.39 17.74
CA VAL A 195 -1.30 -3.73 17.03
C VAL A 195 -1.55 -4.98 16.19
N ILE A 196 -1.23 -4.92 14.91
CA ILE A 196 -1.46 -6.00 13.95
C ILE A 196 -0.13 -6.42 13.37
N PHE A 197 0.07 -7.73 13.29
CA PHE A 197 1.22 -8.37 12.68
C PHE A 197 0.74 -9.10 11.42
N ASP A 198 1.36 -8.81 10.28
CA ASP A 198 1.08 -9.48 9.00
C ASP A 198 2.33 -10.23 8.53
N ALA A 199 2.31 -11.55 8.70
CA ALA A 199 3.40 -12.44 8.30
C ALA A 199 3.15 -13.10 6.94
N THR A 200 2.08 -12.72 6.22
CA THR A 200 1.60 -13.44 5.02
C THR A 200 2.69 -13.57 3.95
N ASP A 201 3.49 -12.53 3.78
CA ASP A 201 4.48 -12.42 2.69
C ASP A 201 5.93 -12.38 3.20
N LEU A 202 6.14 -12.78 4.46
CA LEU A 202 7.44 -12.74 5.10
C LEU A 202 8.14 -14.10 5.11
N GLU A 203 9.46 -14.07 4.92
CA GLU A 203 10.29 -15.25 5.05
C GLU A 203 10.54 -15.60 6.52
N THR A 204 11.07 -16.81 6.76
CA THR A 204 11.60 -17.14 8.07
C THR A 204 12.73 -16.20 8.45
N GLY A 205 12.68 -15.65 9.65
CA GLY A 205 13.65 -14.68 10.09
C GLY A 205 13.20 -13.95 11.34
N VAL A 206 14.04 -13.00 11.76
CA VAL A 206 13.77 -12.08 12.87
C VAL A 206 13.51 -10.70 12.28
N TYR A 207 12.31 -10.19 12.53
CA TYR A 207 11.87 -8.88 12.11
C TYR A 207 11.81 -7.97 13.33
N ASN A 208 12.54 -6.85 13.30
CA ASN A 208 12.58 -5.90 14.40
C ASN A 208 12.14 -4.53 13.92
N GLU A 209 11.19 -3.94 14.62
CA GLU A 209 10.71 -2.57 14.35
C GLU A 209 10.34 -1.87 15.65
N ASN A 210 10.14 -0.55 15.59
CA ASN A 210 9.66 0.23 16.72
C ASN A 210 8.27 0.81 16.43
N ILE A 211 7.30 0.57 17.32
CA ILE A 211 6.10 1.40 17.37
C ILE A 211 6.48 2.68 18.10
N ILE A 212 6.30 3.82 17.43
CA ILE A 212 6.58 5.14 18.00
C ILE A 212 5.26 5.88 18.17
N VAL A 213 4.90 6.15 19.42
CA VAL A 213 3.71 6.94 19.77
C VAL A 213 4.15 8.37 20.06
N PHE A 214 3.64 9.32 19.28
CA PHE A 214 3.80 10.74 19.56
C PHE A 214 2.61 11.27 20.35
N SER A 215 2.88 12.03 21.40
CA SER A 215 1.88 12.63 22.27
C SER A 215 2.10 14.14 22.39
N ASN A 216 1.02 14.87 22.65
CA ASN A 216 1.07 16.29 23.01
C ASN A 216 1.29 16.50 24.51
N ASP A 217 1.47 15.43 25.29
CA ASP A 217 1.91 15.49 26.68
C ASP A 217 3.30 16.18 26.77
N PRO A 218 3.45 17.27 27.52
CA PRO A 218 4.70 18.02 27.58
C PRO A 218 5.87 17.21 28.15
N ASP A 219 5.61 16.23 29.01
CA ASP A 219 6.60 15.42 29.71
C ASP A 219 6.90 14.11 28.97
N GLU A 220 5.89 13.50 28.33
CA GLU A 220 6.03 12.24 27.59
C GLU A 220 5.58 12.38 26.11
N ARG A 221 6.30 13.24 25.37
CA ARG A 221 6.00 13.53 23.94
C ARG A 221 6.20 12.36 23.00
N LYS A 222 6.98 11.37 23.41
CA LYS A 222 7.39 10.24 22.56
C LYS A 222 7.56 8.99 23.41
N ILE A 223 6.85 7.93 23.03
CA ILE A 223 7.02 6.59 23.57
C ILE A 223 7.52 5.70 22.44
N VAL A 224 8.50 4.85 22.74
CA VAL A 224 9.06 3.88 21.80
C VAL A 224 8.83 2.49 22.35
N VAL A 225 8.08 1.67 21.62
CA VAL A 225 7.83 0.27 21.94
C VAL A 225 8.59 -0.59 20.94
N PRO A 226 9.71 -1.21 21.34
CA PRO A 226 10.45 -2.11 20.47
C PRO A 226 9.66 -3.41 20.28
N ILE A 227 9.54 -3.84 19.02
CA ILE A 227 8.82 -5.02 18.60
C ILE A 227 9.79 -5.96 17.87
N SER A 228 9.71 -7.23 18.21
CA SER A 228 10.44 -8.31 17.54
C SER A 228 9.47 -9.42 17.20
N MET A 229 9.45 -9.85 15.94
CA MET A 229 8.67 -10.97 15.45
C MET A 229 9.60 -12.00 14.82
N ASN A 230 9.47 -13.25 15.27
CA ASN A 230 10.23 -14.37 14.72
C ASN A 230 9.30 -15.25 13.88
N ILE A 231 9.66 -15.47 12.63
CA ILE A 231 8.97 -16.39 11.73
C ILE A 231 9.81 -17.66 11.57
N TYR A 232 9.21 -18.81 11.86
CA TYR A 232 9.85 -20.13 11.78
C TYR A 232 9.24 -20.97 10.65
N SER A 233 10.00 -21.95 10.15
CA SER A 233 9.55 -22.94 9.17
C SER A 233 9.55 -24.35 9.81
N PRO A 234 8.59 -25.23 9.45
CA PRO A 234 7.47 -25.00 8.53
C PRO A 234 6.44 -24.06 9.17
N VAL A 235 5.75 -23.24 8.35
CA VAL A 235 4.54 -22.54 8.79
C VAL A 235 3.54 -23.62 9.16
N LEU A 236 3.42 -23.94 10.45
CA LEU A 236 2.43 -24.88 10.93
C LEU A 236 1.07 -24.23 10.68
N VAL A 237 0.41 -24.62 9.59
CA VAL A 237 -1.00 -24.29 9.30
C VAL A 237 -1.88 -25.12 10.22
N GLU A 238 -1.66 -25.04 11.52
CA GLU A 238 -2.62 -25.51 12.51
C GLU A 238 -2.60 -24.51 13.65
N ASN A 239 -3.76 -23.91 13.87
CA ASN A 239 -4.09 -22.90 14.86
C ASN A 239 -3.85 -21.47 14.36
N PHE A 240 -4.96 -20.83 13.95
CA PHE A 240 -5.14 -19.41 14.20
C PHE A 240 -4.88 -19.19 15.70
N TYR A 241 -3.66 -18.83 16.06
CA TYR A 241 -3.38 -18.33 17.39
C TYR A 241 -4.06 -16.96 17.46
N GLU A 242 -5.19 -16.91 18.15
CA GLU A 242 -5.75 -15.65 18.62
C GLU A 242 -4.68 -15.06 19.56
N PHE A 243 -3.87 -14.14 19.06
CA PHE A 243 -3.00 -13.34 19.89
C PHE A 243 -3.91 -12.67 20.92
N LYS A 244 -3.87 -13.13 22.18
CA LYS A 244 -4.49 -12.40 23.27
C LYS A 244 -3.85 -11.02 23.25
N SER A 245 -4.64 -10.02 22.90
CA SER A 245 -4.22 -8.63 22.95
C SER A 245 -3.65 -8.38 24.34
N LYS A 246 -2.38 -7.99 24.38
CA LYS A 246 -1.79 -7.47 25.60
C LYS A 246 -2.24 -6.02 25.64
N THR A 247 -3.24 -5.72 26.47
CA THR A 247 -3.71 -4.35 26.67
C THR A 247 -2.62 -3.59 27.43
N PHE A 248 -2.07 -2.56 26.82
CA PHE A 248 -1.21 -1.60 27.48
C PHE A 248 -2.04 -0.38 27.80
N THR A 249 -2.23 -0.09 29.08
CA THR A 249 -2.96 1.09 29.53
C THR A 249 -1.96 2.21 29.81
N LEU A 250 -2.07 3.32 29.08
CA LEU A 250 -1.42 4.57 29.46
C LEU A 250 -2.26 5.21 30.56
N HIS A 251 -1.70 5.33 31.76
CA HIS A 251 -2.34 6.00 32.88
C HIS A 251 -1.86 7.44 32.97
N GLN A 252 -2.78 8.38 33.17
CA GLN A 252 -2.43 9.74 33.57
C GLN A 252 -1.72 9.68 34.93
N ASN A 253 -0.60 10.40 35.09
CA ASN A 253 -0.18 10.77 36.45
C ASN A 253 -1.12 11.88 36.94
N TYR A 254 -2.02 11.55 37.87
CA TYR A 254 -2.71 12.56 38.67
C TYR A 254 -1.65 13.43 39.38
N PRO A 255 -1.89 14.74 39.56
CA PRO A 255 -0.92 15.64 40.18
C PRO A 255 -0.77 15.27 41.65
N ASN A 256 0.37 14.68 42.03
CA ASN A 256 0.76 14.54 43.43
C ASN A 256 1.27 15.90 43.92
N PRO A 257 0.62 16.56 44.91
CA PRO A 257 1.05 17.86 45.37
C PRO A 257 2.30 17.83 46.28
N PHE A 258 2.86 16.66 46.63
CA PHE A 258 3.90 16.57 47.67
C PHE A 258 5.09 15.61 47.41
N SER A 259 5.37 15.17 46.18
CA SER A 259 6.66 14.51 45.88
C SER A 259 7.05 14.68 44.40
N GLN A 260 8.27 15.17 44.14
CA GLN A 260 8.77 15.58 42.80
C GLN A 260 9.35 14.44 41.95
N TYR A 261 9.21 13.17 42.35
CA TYR A 261 9.64 12.05 41.50
C TYR A 261 8.65 10.90 41.54
N THR A 262 8.24 10.45 40.35
CA THR A 262 7.54 9.18 40.12
C THR A 262 8.57 8.17 39.64
N ILE A 263 8.69 7.04 40.35
CA ILE A 263 9.45 5.88 39.87
C ILE A 263 8.47 5.00 39.10
N ILE A 264 8.67 4.88 37.80
CA ILE A 264 7.97 3.91 36.96
C ILE A 264 8.71 2.58 37.09
N ASN A 265 8.12 1.62 37.78
CA ASN A 265 8.54 0.23 37.72
C ASN A 265 7.68 -0.49 36.69
N TYR A 266 8.33 -1.16 35.73
CA TYR A 266 7.67 -2.13 34.86
C TYR A 266 8.16 -3.52 35.24
N ASP A 267 7.22 -4.42 35.55
CA ASP A 267 7.50 -5.86 35.59
C ASP A 267 7.45 -6.37 34.15
N ILE A 268 8.63 -6.67 33.59
CA ILE A 268 8.69 -7.62 32.48
C ILE A 268 8.40 -8.96 33.14
N PHE A 269 7.23 -9.55 32.88
CA PHE A 269 7.04 -10.97 33.16
C PHE A 269 8.05 -11.74 32.30
N GLU A 270 9.21 -12.04 32.88
CA GLU A 270 10.02 -13.17 32.47
C GLU A 270 9.15 -14.43 32.57
N LYS A 271 9.22 -15.23 31.49
CA LYS A 271 8.53 -16.49 31.22
C LYS A 271 7.14 -16.32 30.62
N ASN A 272 7.09 -16.52 29.31
CA ASN A 272 6.77 -17.85 28.81
C ASN A 272 7.63 -18.16 27.58
N PHE A 273 8.63 -19.02 27.77
CA PHE A 273 9.08 -19.89 26.69
C PHE A 273 7.86 -20.73 26.31
N ILE A 274 7.45 -20.69 25.05
CA ILE A 274 6.61 -21.73 24.49
C ILE A 274 7.46 -22.38 23.41
N THR A 275 7.83 -23.62 23.70
CA THR A 275 8.48 -24.61 22.83
C THR A 275 7.73 -24.80 21.53
#